data_AF-A0A2M8CGY6-F1
#
_entry.id   AF-A0A2M8CGY6-F1
#
_cell.length_a   1.000
_cell.length_b   1.000
_cell.length_c   1.000
_cell.angle_alpha   90.00
_cell.angle_beta   90.00
_cell.angle_gamma   90.00
#
_symmetry.space_group_name_H-M   'P 1'
#
loop_
_entity.id
_entity.type
_entity.pdbx_description
1 polymer ?
#
loop_
_entity_poly.entity_id
_entity_poly.type
_entity_poly.pdbx_seq_one_letter_code
_entity_poly.pdbx_strand_id
1 'polypeptide(L)'
;LSTCFFKGGEIKDMDEYQVVAQFEGDKMLLTMPPMVIGSAAMGEMAALMSEKTTDEMNDFRNRFMGPSPELEELIHGKKLFLL
;
A
#
# COMPACT_ATOMS: atom_id res chain seq x y z
N LEU A 1 16.78 -7.42 -0.72
CA LEU A 1 16.16 -6.23 -0.10
C LEU A 1 15.80 -6.60 1.34
N SER A 2 16.41 -5.95 2.33
CA SER A 2 16.22 -6.26 3.77
C SER A 2 15.86 -5.03 4.60
N THR A 3 15.85 -3.85 3.98
CA THR A 3 15.83 -2.56 4.67
C THR A 3 14.99 -1.56 3.86
N CYS A 4 14.20 -0.72 4.54
CA CYS A 4 13.47 0.38 3.91
C CYS A 4 14.46 1.40 3.31
N PHE A 5 14.22 1.77 2.06
CA PHE A 5 15.07 2.64 1.28
C PHE A 5 15.15 4.07 1.85
N PHE A 6 14.01 4.62 2.28
CA PHE A 6 13.95 6.03 2.73
C PHE A 6 14.35 6.23 4.20
N LYS A 7 14.10 5.24 5.06
CA LYS A 7 14.25 5.39 6.52
C LYS A 7 15.30 4.45 7.14
N GLY A 8 15.80 3.46 6.39
CA GLY A 8 16.84 2.56 6.88
C GLY A 8 16.42 1.51 7.91
N GLY A 9 15.13 1.42 8.28
CA GLY A 9 14.64 0.37 9.18
C GLY A 9 14.69 -1.02 8.53
N GLU A 10 14.91 -2.07 9.33
CA GLU A 10 14.91 -3.45 8.84
C GLU A 10 13.48 -3.96 8.59
N ILE A 11 13.30 -4.75 7.54
CA ILE A 11 11.98 -5.31 7.16
C ILE A 11 11.41 -6.21 8.26
N LYS A 12 12.27 -6.93 8.98
CA LYS A 12 11.85 -7.85 10.05
C LYS A 12 11.11 -7.15 11.20
N ASP A 13 11.31 -5.83 11.32
CA ASP A 13 10.74 -4.99 12.36
C ASP A 13 9.54 -4.16 11.84
N MET A 14 9.04 -4.44 10.62
CA MET A 14 7.92 -3.74 9.99
C MET A 14 6.68 -4.63 9.89
N ASP A 15 5.54 -4.11 10.34
CA ASP A 15 4.24 -4.77 10.15
C ASP A 15 3.81 -4.75 8.67
N GLU A 16 4.08 -3.64 7.98
CA GLU A 16 3.73 -3.45 6.57
C GLU A 16 4.81 -2.68 5.79
N TYR A 17 5.02 -3.10 4.55
CA TYR A 17 5.92 -2.44 3.60
C TYR A 17 5.50 -2.74 2.16
N GLN A 18 5.91 -1.88 1.23
CA GLN A 18 5.75 -2.08 -0.21
C GLN A 18 7.09 -2.38 -0.86
N VAL A 19 7.08 -3.22 -1.90
CA VAL A 19 8.21 -3.42 -2.80
C VAL A 19 7.87 -2.79 -4.14
N VAL A 20 8.68 -1.84 -4.58
CA VAL A 20 8.51 -1.14 -5.85
C VAL A 20 9.66 -1.53 -6.78
N ALA A 21 9.33 -1.89 -8.01
CA ALA A 21 10.29 -2.21 -9.05
C ALA A 21 9.75 -1.71 -10.40
N GLN A 22 10.65 -1.26 -11.28
CA GLN A 22 10.28 -0.79 -12.62
C GLN A 22 10.77 -1.76 -13.69
N PHE A 23 9.92 -1.96 -14.70
CA PHE A 23 10.17 -2.89 -15.79
C PHE A 23 9.82 -2.24 -17.13
N GLU A 24 10.60 -2.58 -18.15
CA GLU A 24 10.27 -2.38 -19.56
C GLU A 24 10.02 -3.76 -20.18
N GLY A 25 8.73 -4.10 -20.37
CA GLY A 25 8.32 -5.45 -20.72
C GLY A 25 8.65 -6.44 -19.60
N ASP A 26 9.48 -7.45 -19.92
CA ASP A 26 9.96 -8.47 -19.00
C ASP A 26 11.32 -8.13 -18.35
N LYS A 27 11.88 -6.95 -18.65
CA LYS A 27 13.22 -6.54 -18.18
C LYS A 27 13.12 -5.50 -17.09
N MET A 28 13.80 -5.75 -15.97
CA MET A 28 13.91 -4.76 -14.89
C MET A 28 14.81 -3.60 -15.31
N LEU A 29 14.36 -2.37 -15.07
CA LEU A 29 15.15 -1.17 -15.30
C LEU A 29 16.16 -0.97 -14.17
N LEU A 30 17.45 -1.23 -14.45
CA LEU A 30 18.52 -1.12 -13.45
C LEU A 30 18.83 0.34 -13.05
N THR A 31 18.38 1.31 -13.85
CA THR A 31 18.46 2.74 -13.51
C THR A 31 17.60 3.10 -12.30
N MET A 32 16.61 2.27 -11.98
CA MET A 32 15.76 2.42 -10.80
C MET A 32 15.66 1.06 -10.10
N PRO A 33 16.67 0.71 -9.27
CA PRO A 33 16.70 -0.59 -8.62
C PRO A 33 15.47 -0.78 -7.73
N PRO A 34 15.04 -2.04 -7.52
CA PRO A 34 13.88 -2.31 -6.72
C PRO A 34 14.12 -1.84 -5.28
N MET A 35 13.08 -1.28 -4.67
CA MET A 35 13.17 -0.62 -3.38
C MET A 35 12.05 -1.04 -2.45
N VAL A 36 12.36 -1.05 -1.16
CA VAL A 36 11.38 -1.29 -0.10
C VAL A 36 10.98 0.04 0.50
N ILE A 37 9.69 0.27 0.64
CA ILE A 37 9.11 1.46 1.26
C ILE A 37 8.34 0.99 2.50
N GLY A 38 8.86 1.31 3.68
CA GLY A 38 8.20 0.98 4.94
C GLY A 38 7.03 1.90 5.27
N SER A 39 6.12 1.44 6.14
CA SER A 39 4.91 2.16 6.57
C SER A 39 5.14 3.60 7.03
N ALA A 40 6.22 3.87 7.79
CA ALA A 40 6.55 5.23 8.21
C ALA A 40 6.79 6.20 7.04
N ALA A 41 7.51 5.75 6.00
CA ALA A 41 7.73 6.55 4.80
C ALA A 41 6.44 6.73 4.00
N MET A 42 5.59 5.70 3.95
CA MET A 42 4.29 5.78 3.30
C MET A 42 3.37 6.81 3.96
N GLY A 43 3.33 6.85 5.29
CA GLY A 43 2.55 7.83 6.05
C GLY A 43 2.99 9.27 5.79
N GLU A 44 4.31 9.52 5.74
CA GLU A 44 4.84 10.85 5.38
C GLU A 44 4.49 11.25 3.95
N MET A 45 4.59 10.31 2.98
CA MET A 45 4.19 10.58 1.60
C MET A 45 2.69 10.86 1.47
N ALA A 46 1.85 10.11 2.17
CA ALA A 46 0.41 10.32 2.18
C ALA A 46 0.04 11.70 2.77
N ALA A 47 0.74 12.14 3.81
CA ALA A 47 0.53 13.45 4.43
C ALA A 47 0.88 14.64 3.49
N LEU A 48 1.68 14.41 2.44
CA LEU A 48 2.03 15.42 1.44
C LEU A 48 1.05 15.47 0.27
N MET A 49 0.11 14.53 0.19
CA MET A 49 -0.88 14.50 -0.89
C MET A 49 -1.90 15.63 -0.71
N SER A 50 -2.28 16.24 -1.83
CA SER A 50 -3.41 17.18 -1.84
C SER A 50 -4.71 16.45 -1.55
N GLU A 51 -5.70 17.16 -0.98
CA GLU A 51 -7.05 16.65 -0.75
C GLU A 51 -7.63 16.02 -2.03
N LYS A 52 -7.50 16.73 -3.17
CA LYS A 52 -7.94 16.23 -4.47
C LYS A 52 -7.31 14.88 -4.85
N THR A 53 -5.99 14.73 -4.65
CA THR A 53 -5.28 13.48 -4.99
C THR A 53 -5.71 12.34 -4.06
N THR A 54 -5.89 12.62 -2.77
CA THR A 54 -6.40 11.65 -1.80
C THR A 54 -7.80 11.18 -2.17
N ASP A 55 -8.69 12.09 -2.57
CA ASP A 55 -10.03 11.75 -3.02
C ASP A 55 -10.02 10.88 -4.28
N GLU A 56 -9.21 11.24 -5.28
CA GLU A 56 -9.06 10.44 -6.50
C GLU A 56 -8.57 9.01 -6.21
N MET A 57 -7.66 8.84 -5.24
CA MET A 57 -7.17 7.52 -4.81
C MET A 57 -8.24 6.71 -4.06
N ASN A 58 -9.03 7.37 -3.19
CA ASN A 58 -10.15 6.75 -2.50
C ASN A 58 -11.24 6.30 -3.49
N ASP A 59 -11.58 7.14 -4.46
CA ASP A 59 -12.54 6.83 -5.51
C ASP A 59 -12.06 5.69 -6.41
N PHE A 60 -10.77 5.64 -6.74
CA PHE A 60 -10.19 4.51 -7.45
C PHE A 60 -10.42 3.19 -6.71
N ARG A 61 -10.11 3.15 -5.41
CA ARG A 61 -10.35 1.97 -4.57
C ARG A 61 -11.82 1.56 -4.59
N ASN A 62 -12.72 2.50 -4.35
CA ASN A 62 -14.16 2.24 -4.31
C ASN A 62 -14.68 1.66 -5.64
N ARG A 63 -14.15 2.13 -6.77
CA ARG A 63 -14.60 1.71 -8.11
C ARG A 63 -14.03 0.37 -8.55
N PHE A 64 -12.81 0.04 -8.16
CA PHE A 64 -12.07 -1.07 -8.76
C PHE A 64 -11.66 -2.17 -7.78
N MET A 65 -11.63 -1.91 -6.47
CA MET A 65 -11.07 -2.84 -5.47
C MET A 65 -12.11 -3.41 -4.49
N GLY A 66 -13.39 -3.03 -4.62
CA GLY A 66 -14.44 -3.48 -3.71
C GLY A 66 -14.39 -2.78 -2.35
N PRO A 67 -15.22 -3.22 -1.38
CA PRO A 67 -15.17 -2.71 -0.02
C PRO A 67 -13.80 -2.94 0.61
N SER A 68 -13.39 -2.10 1.57
CA SER A 68 -12.13 -2.33 2.29
C SER A 68 -12.15 -3.69 2.99
N PRO A 69 -10.99 -4.36 3.23
CA PRO A 69 -10.94 -5.60 3.99
C PRO A 69 -11.64 -5.50 5.35
N GLU A 70 -11.53 -4.36 6.04
CA GLU A 70 -12.24 -4.09 7.30
C GLU A 70 -13.78 -4.08 7.11
N LEU A 71 -14.27 -3.54 5.99
CA LEU A 71 -15.69 -3.57 5.63
C LEU A 71 -16.13 -4.97 5.17
N GLU A 72 -15.28 -5.70 4.45
CA GLU A 72 -15.53 -7.10 4.10
C GLU A 72 -15.62 -7.97 5.35
N GLU A 73 -14.73 -7.79 6.32
CA GLU A 73 -14.82 -8.46 7.63
C GLU A 73 -16.11 -8.09 8.37
N LEU A 74 -16.58 -6.85 8.28
CA LEU A 74 -17.86 -6.45 8.87
C LEU A 74 -19.07 -7.08 8.16
N ILE A 75 -19.02 -7.20 6.82
CA ILE A 75 -20.10 -7.73 5.98
C ILE A 75 -20.15 -9.26 6.06
N HIS A 76 -19.00 -9.93 6.02
CA HIS A 76 -18.87 -11.39 6.07
C HIS A 76 -18.85 -11.91 7.51
N GLY A 77 -18.32 -11.16 8.48
CA GLY A 77 -18.36 -11.50 9.90
C GLY A 77 -19.76 -11.34 10.52
N LYS A 78 -20.62 -10.48 9.97
CA LYS A 78 -22.03 -10.36 10.40
C LYS A 78 -22.95 -11.49 9.93
N LYS A 79 -22.48 -12.45 9.12
CA LYS A 79 -23.27 -13.66 8.81
C LYS A 79 -23.49 -14.60 10.01
N LEU A 80 -23.04 -14.25 11.22
CA LEU A 80 -23.27 -15.08 12.41
C LEU A 80 -24.44 -14.68 13.33
N PHE A 81 -25.12 -13.55 13.19
CA PHE A 81 -26.29 -13.24 14.04
C PHE A 81 -27.32 -12.36 13.33
N LEU A 82 -28.09 -12.94 12.41
CA LEU A 82 -29.45 -12.49 12.11
C LEU A 82 -30.27 -13.76 11.84
N LEU A 83 -31.00 -14.19 12.88
CA LEU A 83 -32.16 -15.07 12.78
C LEU A 83 -33.19 -14.49 11.80
#